data_AF-A0A399R1M5-F1
#
_entry.id   AF-A0A399R1M5-F1
#
_cell.length_a   1.000
_cell.length_b   1.000
_cell.length_c   1.000
_cell.angle_alpha   90.00
_cell.angle_beta   90.00
_cell.angle_gamma   90.00
#
_symmetry.space_group_name_H-M   'P 1'
#
loop_
_entity.id
_entity.type
_entity.pdbx_description
1 polymer ?
#
loop_
_entity_poly.entity_id
_entity_poly.type
_entity_poly.pdbx_seq_one_letter_code
_entity_poly.pdbx_strand_id
1 'polypeptide(L)' 'MSDTAFEKGLPIGIAVGIALGAALGAALGNMAFIGAGLAIGIGLAPAFGKAQLKQTVDKDKTTEDGSDEG' A
#
# COMPACT_ATOMS: atom_id res chain seq x y z
N MET A 1 -17.33 10.01 0.13
CA MET A 1 -16.01 10.22 -0.49
C MET A 1 -14.92 9.57 0.36
N SER A 2 -15.05 8.26 0.64
CA SER A 2 -14.25 7.55 1.67
C SER A 2 -13.51 6.32 1.15
N ASP A 3 -13.82 5.85 -0.06
CA ASP A 3 -13.37 4.54 -0.54
C ASP A 3 -12.11 4.60 -1.41
N THR A 4 -11.76 5.77 -1.95
CA THR A 4 -10.63 5.91 -2.88
C THR A 4 -9.28 5.54 -2.27
N ALA A 5 -9.10 5.77 -0.97
CA ALA A 5 -7.88 5.33 -0.27
C ALA A 5 -7.84 3.80 -0.13
N PHE A 6 -8.96 3.17 0.17
CA PHE A 6 -9.04 1.71 0.24
C PHE A 6 -8.86 1.10 -1.15
N GLU A 7 -9.53 1.61 -2.17
CA GLU A 7 -9.41 1.14 -3.56
C GLU A 7 -7.98 1.23 -4.10
N LYS A 8 -7.27 2.33 -3.83
CA LYS A 8 -5.86 2.47 -4.23
C LYS A 8 -4.91 1.63 -3.38
N GLY A 9 -5.24 1.42 -2.11
CA GLY A 9 -4.42 0.66 -1.17
C GLY A 9 -4.65 -0.85 -1.19
N LEU A 10 -5.78 -1.31 -1.73
CA LEU A 10 -6.18 -2.72 -1.81
C LEU A 10 -5.22 -3.58 -2.66
N PRO A 11 -4.83 -3.19 -3.90
CA PRO A 11 -3.88 -4.00 -4.67
C PRO A 11 -2.52 -4.13 -3.98
N ILE A 12 -2.06 -3.08 -3.31
CA ILE A 12 -0.82 -3.08 -2.51
C ILE A 12 -0.99 -3.98 -1.29
N GLY A 13 -2.09 -3.84 -0.55
CA GLY A 13 -2.41 -4.65 0.61
C GLY A 13 -2.46 -6.14 0.26
N ILE A 14 -3.09 -6.51 -0.85
CA ILE A 14 -3.13 -7.90 -1.34
C ILE A 14 -1.72 -8.41 -1.67
N ALA A 15 -0.93 -7.65 -2.44
CA ALA A 15 0.43 -8.05 -2.81
C ALA A 15 1.34 -8.24 -1.59
N VAL A 16 1.33 -7.28 -0.67
CA VAL A 16 2.08 -7.36 0.60
C VAL A 16 1.58 -8.51 1.45
N GLY A 17 0.27 -8.69 1.56
CA GLY A 17 -0.34 -9.76 2.34
C GLY A 17 0.03 -11.16 1.84
N ILE A 18 0.00 -11.37 0.51
CA ILE A 18 0.43 -12.63 -0.11
C ILE A 18 1.92 -12.87 0.14
N ALA A 19 2.77 -11.87 -0.09
CA ALA A 19 4.21 -12.00 0.13
C ALA A 19 4.54 -12.32 1.59
N LEU A 20 3.91 -11.61 2.53
CA LEU A 20 4.09 -11.82 3.96
C LEU A 20 3.59 -13.20 4.39
N GLY A 21 2.41 -13.60 3.92
CA GLY A 21 1.81 -14.90 4.23
C GLY A 21 2.60 -16.06 3.64
N ALA A 22 3.15 -15.91 2.44
CA ALA A 22 4.03 -16.90 1.82
C ALA A 22 5.37 -17.02 2.55
N ALA A 23 5.98 -15.90 2.95
CA ALA A 23 7.22 -15.90 3.73
C ALA A 23 7.01 -16.53 5.12
N LEU A 24 5.93 -16.17 5.80
CA LEU A 24 5.54 -16.76 7.09
C LEU A 24 5.23 -18.26 6.94
N GLY A 25 4.51 -18.64 5.88
CA GLY A 25 4.20 -20.03 5.61
C GLY A 25 5.42 -20.87 5.31
N ALA A 26 6.38 -20.33 4.55
CA ALA A 26 7.66 -20.98 4.30
C ALA A 26 8.52 -21.09 5.56
N ALA A 27 8.56 -20.04 6.39
CA ALA A 27 9.33 -20.01 7.63
C ALA A 27 8.77 -20.95 8.71
N LEU A 28 7.45 -21.07 8.82
CA LEU A 28 6.78 -21.95 9.79
C LEU A 28 6.48 -23.36 9.26
N GLY A 29 6.80 -23.64 7.99
CA GLY A 29 6.46 -24.90 7.33
C GLY A 29 4.96 -25.15 7.19
N ASN A 30 4.13 -24.10 7.21
CA ASN A 30 2.68 -24.18 7.17
C ASN A 30 2.08 -23.15 6.21
N MET A 31 1.60 -23.60 5.05
CA MET A 31 1.03 -22.71 4.02
C MET A 31 -0.32 -22.09 4.42
N ALA A 32 -0.93 -22.47 5.55
CA ALA A 32 -2.12 -21.80 6.07
C ALA A 32 -1.86 -20.31 6.40
N PHE A 33 -0.60 -19.93 6.65
CA PHE A 33 -0.22 -18.54 6.92
C PHE A 33 -0.38 -17.62 5.70
N ILE A 34 -0.57 -18.14 4.48
CA ILE A 34 -0.94 -17.32 3.32
C ILE A 34 -2.29 -16.61 3.56
N GLY A 35 -3.27 -17.32 4.15
CA GLY A 35 -4.57 -16.74 4.47
C GLY A 35 -4.47 -15.65 5.55
N ALA A 36 -3.64 -15.87 6.57
CA ALA A 36 -3.37 -14.88 7.61
C ALA A 36 -2.67 -13.63 7.04
N GLY A 37 -1.66 -13.83 6.17
CA GLY A 37 -0.98 -12.74 5.49
C GLY A 37 -1.93 -11.91 4.62
N LEU A 38 -2.82 -12.56 3.86
CA LEU A 38 -3.82 -11.87 3.05
C LEU A 38 -4.79 -11.04 3.92
N ALA A 39 -5.26 -11.59 5.04
CA ALA A 39 -6.13 -10.87 5.98
C ALA A 39 -5.43 -9.63 6.57
N ILE A 40 -4.15 -9.76 6.95
CA ILE A 40 -3.32 -8.63 7.42
C ILE A 40 -3.15 -7.60 6.32
N GLY A 41 -2.85 -8.03 5.09
CA GLY A 41 -2.69 -7.18 3.93
C GLY A 41 -3.94 -6.35 3.61
N ILE A 42 -5.12 -6.97 3.62
CA ILE A 42 -6.41 -6.29 3.42
C ILE A 42 -6.69 -5.30 4.57
N GLY A 43 -6.42 -5.69 5.82
CA GLY A 43 -6.57 -4.79 6.98
C GLY A 43 -5.68 -3.54 6.91
N LEU A 44 -4.49 -3.66 6.29
CA LEU A 44 -3.55 -2.57 6.09
C LEU A 44 -3.79 -1.77 4.79
N ALA A 45 -4.63 -2.25 3.87
CA ALA A 45 -4.97 -1.56 2.63
C ALA A 45 -5.32 -0.06 2.80
N PRO A 46 -6.22 0.35 3.73
CA PRO A 46 -6.53 1.77 3.89
C PRO A 46 -5.36 2.57 4.48
N ALA A 47 -4.43 1.94 5.20
CA ALA A 47 -3.21 2.59 5.69
C ALA A 47 -2.22 2.82 4.53
N PHE A 48 -2.03 1.83 3.66
CA PHE A 48 -1.21 1.97 2.45
C PHE A 48 -1.77 3.00 1.48
N GLY A 49 -3.09 3.03 1.28
CA GLY A 49 -3.73 4.05 0.45
C GLY A 49 -3.54 5.47 0.97
N LYS A 50 -3.65 5.66 2.30
CA LYS A 50 -3.38 6.94 2.95
C LYS A 50 -1.90 7.33 2.93
N ALA A 51 -1.00 6.36 3.10
CA ALA A 51 0.45 6.57 3.03
C ALA A 51 0.89 6.97 1.61
N GLN A 52 0.35 6.33 0.58
CA GLN A 52 0.59 6.71 -0.81
C GLN A 52 0.01 8.09 -1.13
N LEU A 53 -1.19 8.42 -0.64
CA LEU A 53 -1.78 9.74 -0.79
C LEU A 53 -0.90 10.82 -0.13
N LYS A 54 -0.35 10.52 1.05
CA LYS A 54 0.57 11.42 1.76
C LYS A 54 1.90 11.57 1.03
N GLN A 55 2.42 10.51 0.43
CA GLN A 55 3.64 10.56 -0.38
C GLN A 55 3.43 11.29 -1.72
N THR A 56 2.23 11.27 -2.30
CA THR A 56 1.90 12.10 -3.48
C THR A 56 1.70 13.58 -3.11
N VAL A 57 1.20 13.88 -1.91
CA VAL A 57 1.07 15.28 -1.43
C VAL A 57 2.43 15.90 -1.12
N ASP A 58 3.42 15.11 -0.68
CA ASP A 58 4.81 15.57 -0.56
C ASP A 58 5.56 15.64 -1.91
N LYS A 59 5.15 14.87 -2.92
CA LYS A 59 5.72 14.96 -4.29
C LYS A 59 5.12 16.05 -5.17
N ASP A 60 3.97 16.60 -4.80
CA ASP A 60 3.37 17.77 -5.48
C ASP A 60 3.96 19.11 -5.01
N LYS A 61 4.94 19.08 -4.08
CA LYS A 61 5.77 20.25 -3.76
C LYS A 61 7.10 20.26 -4.51
N THR A 62 7.13 19.72 -5.73
CA THR A 62 8.26 19.91 -6.68
C THR A 62 7.78 19.94 -8.12
N THR A 63 6.76 20.74 -8.41
CA THR A 63 6.62 21.35 -9.73
C THR A 63 6.61 22.86 -9.57
N GLU A 64 7.72 23.45 -10.00
CA GLU A 64 7.69 24.66 -10.83
C GLU A 64 7.22 25.95 -10.13
N ASP A 65 8.12 26.57 -9.36
CA ASP A 65 8.20 28.03 -9.32
C ASP A 65 9.58 28.47 -9.81
N GLY A 66 9.62 28.86 -11.07
CA GLY A 66 10.81 29.23 -11.82
C GLY A 66 10.45 29.82 -13.18
N SER A 67 9.41 30.66 -13.17
CA SER A 67 9.00 31.67 -14.15
C SER A 67 9.83 31.81 -15.44
N ASP A 68 9.20 31.45 -16.56
CA ASP A 68 9.37 32.12 -17.85
C ASP A 68 8.83 33.56 -17.73
N GLU A 69 9.70 34.58 -17.66
CA GLU A 69 9.42 35.95 -18.13
C GLU A 69 10.75 36.69 -18.40
N GLY A 70 10.98 37.12 -19.67
CA GLY A 70 11.88 38.24 -20.01
C GLY A 70 13.15 37.94 -20.79
#